data_AF-A0A6A5T4S8-F1
#
_entry.id   AF-A0A6A5T4S8-F1
#
_cell.length_a   1.000
_cell.length_b   1.000
_cell.length_c   1.000
_cell.angle_alpha   90.00
_cell.angle_beta   90.00
_cell.angle_gamma   90.00
#
_symmetry.space_group_name_H-M   'P 1'
#
loop_
_entity.id
_entity.type
_entity.pdbx_description
1 polymer ?
#
loop_
_entity_poly.entity_id
_entity_poly.type
_entity_poly.pdbx_seq_one_letter_code
_entity_poly.pdbx_strand_id
1 'polypeptide(L)'
;MNLSTFRPVFRPLSTHIPNIWQRTAQCPQQQKTATANFSSTSRMQKRAKKGSGQDPRITNIRYHLTHPLTPRPLHFSRTRSLRHWTIHRAWLLFLRKRRWAEERDLERQYMAMRSACEHLRLLDQHGNKVEENEAGGQGPDAGRLGLRGREVGRLYRSAMLKRGVWGSVPVEYGRVQTDFPGREGWNHAWTRN
;
A
#
# COMPACT_ATOMS: atom_id res chain seq x y z
N MET A 1 33.06 37.08 16.29
CA MET A 1 32.68 36.67 14.91
C MET A 1 31.24 36.19 14.95
N ASN A 2 30.30 37.04 14.55
CA ASN A 2 28.87 36.76 14.55
C ASN A 2 28.48 36.16 13.19
N LEU A 3 27.91 34.96 13.17
CA LEU A 3 27.30 34.38 11.98
C LEU A 3 25.81 34.15 12.26
N SER A 4 25.01 35.16 11.94
CA SER A 4 23.55 35.09 12.02
C SER A 4 22.99 34.36 10.80
N THR A 5 22.40 33.19 11.05
CA THR A 5 21.09 32.75 10.54
C THR A 5 20.61 33.30 9.18
N PHE A 6 20.73 32.47 8.14
CA PHE A 6 19.91 32.58 6.93
C PHE A 6 18.50 32.02 7.20
N ARG A 7 17.45 32.82 6.98
CA ARG A 7 16.06 32.35 6.86
C ARG A 7 15.64 32.40 5.38
N PRO A 8 15.09 31.34 4.78
CA PRO A 8 14.48 31.44 3.47
C PRO A 8 13.05 31.99 3.56
N VAL A 9 12.75 32.97 2.71
CA VAL A 9 11.40 33.51 2.48
C VAL A 9 10.75 32.67 1.38
N PHE A 10 9.80 31.81 1.74
CA PHE A 10 8.94 31.15 0.76
C PHE A 10 7.73 32.05 0.45
N ARG A 11 7.59 32.44 -0.82
CA ARG A 11 6.45 33.18 -1.37
C ARG A 11 5.74 32.25 -2.36
N PRO A 12 4.47 31.87 -2.15
CA PRO A 12 3.76 31.07 -3.14
C PRO A 12 3.27 31.95 -4.30
N LEU A 13 3.67 31.61 -5.53
CA LEU A 13 3.06 32.12 -6.76
C LEU A 13 1.71 31.40 -6.97
N SER A 14 0.63 32.16 -7.09
CA SER A 14 -0.69 31.65 -7.47
C SER A 14 -0.82 31.66 -8.99
N THR A 15 -0.77 30.50 -9.63
CA THR A 15 -1.04 30.33 -11.06
C THR A 15 -2.51 29.99 -11.28
N HIS A 16 -3.30 30.98 -11.69
CA HIS A 16 -4.69 30.78 -12.10
C HIS A 16 -4.71 30.52 -13.62
N ILE A 17 -5.10 29.31 -14.03
CA ILE A 17 -5.34 28.97 -15.44
C ILE A 17 -6.85 29.09 -15.70
N PRO A 18 -7.32 29.89 -16.66
CA PRO A 18 -8.73 29.89 -17.05
C PRO A 18 -9.00 28.69 -17.97
N ASN A 19 -9.96 27.85 -17.58
CA ASN A 19 -10.39 26.69 -18.36
C ASN A 19 -11.53 27.09 -19.30
N ILE A 20 -11.29 27.09 -20.62
CA ILE A 20 -12.22 27.54 -21.67
C ILE A 20 -12.93 26.31 -22.27
N TRP A 21 -13.83 25.67 -21.53
CA TRP A 21 -14.75 24.67 -22.09
C TRP A 21 -16.06 24.65 -21.28
N GLN A 22 -17.04 25.48 -21.69
CA GLN A 22 -18.43 25.34 -21.25
C GLN A 22 -19.20 24.58 -22.34
N ARG A 23 -19.56 23.34 -22.04
CA ARG A 23 -20.57 22.59 -22.80
C ARG A 23 -21.82 22.51 -21.93
N THR A 24 -22.88 23.16 -22.40
CA THR A 24 -24.20 23.19 -21.78
C THR A 24 -24.89 21.85 -21.99
N ALA A 25 -25.20 21.15 -20.90
CA ALA A 25 -26.19 20.09 -20.86
C ALA A 25 -27.11 20.37 -19.66
N GLN A 26 -28.37 20.70 -19.96
CA GLN A 26 -29.42 20.87 -18.95
C GLN A 26 -30.02 19.49 -18.64
N CYS A 27 -30.01 19.11 -17.36
CA CYS A 27 -30.75 17.98 -16.80
C CYS A 27 -31.19 18.34 -15.36
N PRO A 28 -32.21 17.68 -14.81
CA PRO A 28 -33.26 18.30 -14.02
C PRO A 28 -32.84 18.53 -12.56
N GLN A 29 -33.56 19.44 -11.90
CA GLN A 29 -33.39 19.84 -10.51
C GLN A 29 -33.43 18.65 -9.56
N GLN A 30 -32.24 18.13 -9.22
CA GLN A 30 -32.05 17.31 -8.04
C GLN A 30 -31.92 18.23 -6.83
N GLN A 31 -32.70 17.93 -5.80
CA GLN A 31 -32.68 18.59 -4.50
C GLN A 31 -31.23 18.65 -4.01
N LYS A 32 -30.72 19.87 -3.86
CA LYS A 32 -29.38 20.12 -3.35
C LYS A 32 -29.31 19.58 -1.92
N THR A 33 -28.81 18.37 -1.75
CA THR A 33 -28.16 17.98 -0.50
C THR A 33 -27.12 19.06 -0.22
N ALA A 34 -27.25 19.74 0.92
CA ALA A 34 -26.37 20.83 1.27
C ALA A 34 -24.92 20.34 1.19
N THR A 35 -24.20 20.78 0.16
CA THR A 35 -22.75 20.65 0.08
C THR A 35 -22.23 21.48 1.25
N ALA A 36 -21.93 20.83 2.37
CA ALA A 36 -21.21 21.49 3.44
C ALA A 36 -19.86 21.90 2.82
N ASN A 37 -19.74 23.18 2.48
CA ASN A 37 -18.48 23.75 2.01
C ASN A 37 -17.46 23.44 3.09
N PHE A 38 -16.51 22.55 2.77
CA PHE A 38 -15.39 22.22 3.63
C PHE A 38 -14.50 23.46 3.71
N SER A 39 -14.89 24.40 4.57
CA SER A 39 -14.15 25.61 4.87
C SER A 39 -13.28 25.32 6.08
N SER A 40 -11.96 25.35 5.89
CA SER A 40 -10.98 25.24 6.97
C SER A 40 -10.97 26.47 7.90
N THR A 41 -11.77 27.48 7.59
CA THR A 41 -11.87 28.70 8.38
C THR A 41 -13.07 28.61 9.33
N SER A 42 -12.78 28.51 10.62
CA SER A 42 -13.76 28.55 11.70
C SER A 42 -14.68 29.77 11.55
N ARG A 43 -15.99 29.58 11.36
CA ARG A 43 -16.95 30.69 11.30
C ARG A 43 -16.89 31.47 12.62
N MET A 44 -16.52 32.75 12.56
CA MET A 44 -16.48 33.61 13.74
C MET A 44 -17.89 33.82 14.29
N GLN A 45 -18.17 33.26 15.47
CA GLN A 45 -19.41 33.50 16.19
C GLN A 45 -19.41 34.90 16.82
N LYS A 46 -20.59 35.53 16.90
CA LYS A 46 -20.81 36.82 17.58
C LYS A 46 -20.35 36.70 19.04
N ARG A 47 -19.42 37.56 19.47
CA ARG A 47 -18.91 37.59 20.87
C ARG A 47 -20.06 37.93 21.82
N ALA A 48 -20.59 36.94 22.52
CA ALA A 48 -21.47 37.14 23.66
C ALA A 48 -20.63 37.56 24.89
N LYS A 49 -21.13 38.51 25.71
CA LYS A 49 -20.42 39.06 26.89
C LYS A 49 -20.02 38.01 27.94
N LYS A 50 -20.59 36.80 27.88
CA LYS A 50 -20.20 35.62 28.67
C LYS A 50 -20.44 34.39 27.80
N GLY A 51 -19.44 33.98 27.02
CA GLY A 51 -19.53 32.77 26.21
C GLY A 51 -19.72 31.52 27.07
N SER A 52 -20.34 30.47 26.53
CA SER A 52 -20.33 29.15 27.16
C SER A 52 -18.88 28.78 27.48
N GLY A 53 -18.57 28.45 28.74
CA GLY A 53 -17.23 28.03 29.15
C GLY A 53 -16.71 26.96 28.19
N GLN A 54 -15.42 27.01 27.86
CA GLN A 54 -14.85 25.95 27.00
C GLN A 54 -15.08 24.61 27.68
N ASP A 55 -15.67 23.65 26.94
CA ASP A 55 -15.91 22.31 27.48
C ASP A 55 -14.57 21.76 28.02
N PRO A 56 -14.51 21.35 29.30
CA PRO A 56 -13.29 20.87 29.93
C PRO A 56 -12.70 19.65 29.20
N ARG A 57 -13.53 18.89 28.48
CA ARG A 57 -13.06 17.79 27.62
C ARG A 57 -12.27 18.31 26.44
N ILE A 58 -12.74 19.39 25.80
CA ILE A 58 -12.04 20.02 24.68
C ILE A 58 -10.73 20.65 25.15
N THR A 59 -10.70 21.25 26.34
CA THR A 59 -9.44 21.78 26.91
C THR A 59 -8.46 20.65 27.24
N ASN A 60 -8.94 19.53 27.77
CA ASN A 60 -8.08 18.38 28.08
C ASN A 60 -7.54 17.70 26.80
N ILE A 61 -8.37 17.57 25.77
CA ILE A 61 -7.95 17.10 24.44
C ILE A 61 -6.88 18.04 23.87
N ARG A 62 -7.10 19.36 23.89
CA ARG A 62 -6.10 20.34 23.44
C ARG A 62 -4.81 20.25 24.24
N TYR A 63 -4.92 20.12 25.56
CA TYR A 63 -3.78 19.97 26.45
C TYR A 63 -2.95 18.74 26.09
N HIS A 64 -3.56 17.57 25.87
CA HIS A 64 -2.84 16.33 25.52
C HIS A 64 -2.31 16.30 24.08
N LEU A 65 -2.99 16.95 23.12
CA LEU A 65 -2.53 17.01 21.73
C LEU A 65 -1.38 18.01 21.54
N THR A 66 -1.42 19.16 22.22
CA THR A 66 -0.43 20.23 22.07
C THR A 66 0.25 20.52 23.39
N HIS A 67 0.74 19.47 24.04
CA HIS A 67 1.34 19.60 25.35
C HIS A 67 2.79 20.11 25.26
N PRO A 68 3.17 21.20 25.95
CA PRO A 68 4.53 21.75 25.87
C PRO A 68 5.58 20.99 26.70
N LEU A 69 5.20 20.02 27.55
CA LEU A 69 6.18 19.18 28.29
C LEU A 69 6.79 18.08 27.41
N THR A 70 7.23 18.42 26.20
CA THR A 70 8.12 17.52 25.47
C THR A 70 9.50 17.53 26.15
N PRO A 71 10.12 16.36 26.37
CA PRO A 71 11.43 16.31 27.00
C PRO A 71 12.44 17.05 26.12
N ARG A 72 13.47 17.61 26.76
CA ARG A 72 14.56 18.25 26.03
C ARG A 72 15.26 17.25 25.10
N PRO A 73 15.83 17.69 23.96
CA PRO A 73 16.62 16.83 23.11
C PRO A 73 17.71 16.10 23.89
N LEU A 74 17.98 14.86 23.48
CA LEU A 74 18.87 13.98 24.20
C LEU A 74 20.34 14.32 23.90
N HIS A 75 21.10 14.66 24.94
CA HIS A 75 22.53 14.92 24.85
C HIS A 75 23.33 13.69 25.30
N PHE A 76 24.23 13.22 24.43
CA PHE A 76 25.10 12.08 24.72
C PHE A 76 26.54 12.53 24.98
N SER A 77 27.21 11.86 25.92
CA SER A 77 28.68 11.89 26.01
C SER A 77 29.29 11.23 24.78
N ARG A 78 30.58 11.51 24.50
CA ARG A 78 31.29 10.98 23.33
C ARG A 78 31.25 9.45 23.24
N THR A 79 31.49 8.74 24.33
CA THR A 79 31.46 7.26 24.34
C THR A 79 30.06 6.73 24.09
N ARG A 80 29.02 7.40 24.62
CA ARG A 80 27.61 7.03 24.41
C ARG A 80 27.16 7.30 22.99
N SER A 81 27.56 8.43 22.39
CA SER A 81 27.23 8.76 21.00
C SER A 81 27.86 7.76 20.03
N LEU A 82 29.11 7.34 20.27
CA LEU A 82 29.76 6.31 19.47
C LEU A 82 29.05 4.96 19.57
N ARG A 83 28.68 4.51 20.78
CA ARG A 83 27.91 3.26 20.96
C ARG A 83 26.56 3.31 20.24
N HIS A 84 25.85 4.44 20.35
CA HIS A 84 24.59 4.62 19.64
C HIS A 84 24.80 4.56 18.12
N TRP A 85 25.83 5.23 17.60
CA TRP A 85 26.16 5.23 16.19
C TRP A 85 26.49 3.83 15.66
N THR A 86 27.28 3.04 16.38
CA THR A 86 27.63 1.68 15.96
C THR A 86 26.41 0.76 15.94
N ILE A 87 25.57 0.79 16.99
CA ILE A 87 24.32 0.02 17.04
C ILE A 87 23.40 0.41 15.87
N HIS A 88 23.24 1.72 15.63
CA HIS A 88 22.40 2.21 14.53
C HIS A 88 22.92 1.77 13.16
N ARG A 89 24.23 1.85 12.91
CA ARG A 89 24.83 1.37 11.64
C ARG A 89 24.68 -0.14 11.48
N ALA A 90 24.93 -0.92 12.54
CA ALA A 90 24.75 -2.37 12.51
C ALA A 90 23.29 -2.75 12.21
N TRP A 91 22.32 -2.04 12.80
CA TRP A 91 20.90 -2.22 12.53
C TRP A 91 20.54 -1.92 11.07
N LEU A 92 21.04 -0.82 10.50
CA LEU A 92 20.81 -0.51 9.09
C LEU A 92 21.41 -1.56 8.14
N LEU A 93 22.58 -2.10 8.48
CA LEU A 93 23.18 -3.21 7.71
C LEU A 93 22.35 -4.49 7.82
N PHE A 94 21.86 -4.82 9.02
CA PHE A 94 20.97 -5.95 9.25
C PHE A 94 19.69 -5.81 8.41
N LEU A 95 19.03 -4.65 8.44
CA LEU A 95 17.83 -4.39 7.65
C LEU A 95 18.08 -4.51 6.14
N ARG A 96 19.23 -4.03 5.66
CA ARG A 96 19.63 -4.19 4.24
C ARG A 96 19.77 -5.66 3.87
N LYS A 97 20.47 -6.44 4.70
CA LYS A 97 20.62 -7.89 4.48
C LYS A 97 19.27 -8.61 4.49
N ARG A 98 18.37 -8.24 5.40
CA ARG A 98 17.03 -8.84 5.48
C ARG A 98 16.21 -8.56 4.23
N ARG A 99 16.17 -7.30 3.76
CA ARG A 99 15.49 -6.93 2.52
C ARG A 99 16.06 -7.66 1.30
N TRP A 100 17.38 -7.76 1.21
CA TRP A 100 18.05 -8.50 0.15
C TRP A 100 17.76 -10.01 0.15
N ALA A 101 17.51 -10.59 1.33
CA ALA A 101 17.08 -11.98 1.44
C ALA A 101 15.62 -12.11 0.99
N GLU A 102 14.72 -11.25 1.50
CA GLU A 102 13.31 -11.19 1.10
C GLU A 102 13.16 -11.02 -0.44
N GLU A 103 13.92 -10.10 -1.05
CA GLU A 103 13.95 -9.89 -2.51
C GLU A 103 14.39 -11.15 -3.26
N ARG A 104 15.48 -11.80 -2.82
CA ARG A 104 15.96 -13.06 -3.44
C ARG A 104 14.96 -14.19 -3.28
N ASP A 105 14.25 -14.25 -2.16
CA ASP A 105 13.25 -15.28 -1.92
C ASP A 105 12.08 -15.11 -2.89
N LEU A 106 11.63 -13.87 -3.09
CA LEU A 106 10.62 -13.51 -4.10
C LEU A 106 11.11 -13.80 -5.52
N GLU A 107 12.36 -13.48 -5.84
CA GLU A 107 12.98 -13.82 -7.13
C GLU A 107 12.99 -15.33 -7.35
N ARG A 108 13.37 -16.14 -6.36
CA ARG A 108 13.37 -17.60 -6.46
C ARG A 108 11.96 -18.15 -6.69
N GLN A 109 10.97 -17.66 -5.95
CA GLN A 109 9.57 -18.03 -6.14
C GLN A 109 9.09 -17.66 -7.55
N TYR A 110 9.40 -16.45 -8.02
CA TYR A 110 9.05 -16.00 -9.36
C TYR A 110 9.71 -16.86 -10.45
N MET A 111 11.01 -17.14 -10.34
CA MET A 111 11.71 -17.96 -11.33
C MET A 111 11.19 -19.40 -11.37
N ALA A 112 10.85 -19.98 -10.20
CA ALA A 112 10.22 -21.29 -10.12
C ALA A 112 8.81 -21.30 -10.74
N MET A 113 7.99 -20.29 -10.45
CA MET A 113 6.67 -20.14 -11.07
C MET A 113 6.78 -19.96 -12.59
N ARG A 114 7.75 -19.16 -13.05
CA ARG A 114 8.01 -18.92 -14.47
C ARG A 114 8.43 -20.20 -15.17
N SER A 115 9.36 -20.97 -14.61
CA SER A 115 9.80 -22.23 -15.22
C SER A 115 8.67 -23.26 -15.30
N ALA A 116 7.84 -23.36 -14.25
CA ALA A 116 6.67 -24.21 -14.26
C ALA A 116 5.63 -23.77 -15.31
N CYS A 117 5.40 -22.47 -15.48
CA CYS A 117 4.49 -21.95 -16.50
C CYS A 117 5.02 -22.18 -17.92
N GLU A 118 6.32 -22.01 -18.17
CA GLU A 118 6.93 -22.36 -19.46
C GLU A 118 6.81 -23.86 -19.75
N HIS A 119 7.00 -24.70 -18.73
CA HIS A 119 6.78 -26.14 -18.88
C HIS A 119 5.33 -26.45 -19.29
N LEU A 120 4.33 -25.83 -18.65
CA LEU A 120 2.92 -25.97 -19.03
C LEU A 120 2.60 -25.44 -20.43
N ARG A 121 3.34 -24.43 -20.91
CA ARG A 121 3.14 -23.87 -22.26
C ARG A 121 3.56 -24.87 -23.34
N LEU A 122 4.61 -25.64 -23.07
CA LEU A 122 5.18 -26.65 -23.96
C LEU A 122 4.53 -28.04 -23.79
N LEU A 123 3.63 -28.20 -22.83
CA LEU A 123 3.01 -29.48 -22.52
C LEU A 123 1.86 -29.79 -23.49
N ASP A 124 1.87 -31.00 -24.03
CA ASP A 124 0.79 -31.56 -24.84
C ASP A 124 -0.29 -32.24 -23.98
N GLN A 125 -1.42 -32.63 -24.57
CA GLN A 125 -2.52 -33.33 -23.91
C GLN A 125 -2.08 -34.62 -23.20
N HIS A 126 -1.06 -35.30 -23.71
CA HIS A 126 -0.53 -36.54 -23.15
C HIS A 126 0.51 -36.31 -22.03
N GLY A 127 0.81 -35.06 -21.67
CA GLY A 127 1.81 -34.73 -20.65
C GLY A 127 3.26 -34.72 -21.15
N ASN A 128 3.48 -34.91 -22.45
CA ASN A 128 4.80 -34.86 -23.07
C ASN A 128 5.19 -33.41 -23.39
N LYS A 129 6.49 -33.11 -23.29
CA LYS A 129 7.05 -31.81 -23.65
C LYS A 129 7.25 -31.73 -25.15
N VAL A 130 6.81 -30.62 -25.74
CA VAL A 130 6.95 -30.30 -27.16
C VAL A 130 7.99 -29.18 -27.32
N GLU A 131 8.63 -29.13 -28.48
CA GLU A 131 9.54 -28.05 -28.87
C GLU A 131 8.82 -26.69 -28.90
N GLU A 132 9.58 -25.63 -28.63
CA GLU A 132 9.04 -24.28 -28.51
C GLU A 132 8.38 -23.75 -29.80
N ASN A 133 8.84 -24.22 -30.96
CA ASN A 133 8.31 -23.83 -32.27
C ASN A 133 6.88 -24.33 -32.53
N GLU A 134 6.49 -25.44 -31.90
CA GLU A 134 5.16 -26.02 -32.06
C GLU A 134 4.16 -25.47 -31.04
N ALA A 135 4.67 -24.84 -29.96
CA ALA A 135 3.87 -24.23 -28.93
C ALA A 135 3.30 -22.88 -29.40
N GLY A 136 2.14 -22.52 -28.85
CA GLY A 136 1.53 -21.21 -29.10
C GLY A 136 2.30 -20.06 -28.43
N GLY A 137 1.89 -18.84 -28.76
CA GLY A 137 2.38 -17.61 -28.11
C GLY A 137 2.05 -17.52 -26.61
N GLN A 138 2.70 -16.59 -25.92
CA GLN A 138 2.47 -16.31 -24.50
C GLN A 138 1.15 -15.56 -24.26
N GLY A 139 0.52 -15.79 -23.11
CA GLY A 139 -0.72 -15.13 -22.68
C GLY A 139 -1.97 -16.03 -22.65
N PRO A 140 -3.08 -15.54 -22.07
CA PRO A 140 -4.34 -16.28 -21.96
C PRO A 140 -5.02 -16.45 -23.32
N ASP A 141 -5.04 -15.38 -24.12
CA ASP A 141 -5.49 -15.38 -25.50
C ASP A 141 -4.25 -15.54 -26.40
N ALA A 142 -3.85 -16.78 -26.65
CA ALA A 142 -2.77 -17.07 -27.58
C ALA A 142 -3.23 -16.62 -28.99
N GLY A 143 -2.92 -15.38 -29.36
CA GLY A 143 -3.31 -14.77 -30.64
C GLY A 143 -2.83 -15.54 -31.88
N ARG A 144 -1.92 -16.50 -31.69
CA ARG A 144 -1.54 -17.51 -32.67
C ARG A 144 -1.43 -18.86 -31.97
N LEU A 145 -2.34 -19.78 -32.29
CA LEU A 145 -2.21 -21.19 -31.91
C LEU A 145 -1.00 -21.77 -32.65
N GLY A 146 -0.27 -22.65 -31.96
CA GLY A 146 0.89 -23.33 -32.55
C GLY A 146 0.46 -24.37 -33.60
N LEU A 147 1.44 -25.05 -34.19
CA LEU A 147 1.21 -26.05 -35.24
C LEU A 147 0.29 -27.20 -34.79
N ARG A 148 0.41 -27.61 -33.52
CA ARG A 148 -0.44 -28.64 -32.89
C ARG A 148 -1.76 -28.10 -32.32
N GLY A 149 -2.14 -26.89 -32.70
CA GLY A 149 -3.44 -26.31 -32.39
C GLY A 149 -3.64 -26.00 -30.90
N ARG A 150 -4.83 -26.34 -30.37
CA ARG A 150 -5.27 -25.98 -29.02
C ARG A 150 -4.82 -26.97 -27.94
N GLU A 151 -4.28 -28.12 -28.31
CA GLU A 151 -3.92 -29.18 -27.36
C GLU A 151 -2.69 -28.77 -26.54
N VAL A 152 -1.65 -28.29 -27.24
CA VAL A 152 -0.44 -27.75 -26.63
C VAL A 152 -0.74 -26.44 -25.89
N GLY A 153 -0.25 -26.34 -24.64
CA GLY A 153 -0.39 -25.14 -23.82
C GLY A 153 -1.81 -24.86 -23.31
N ARG A 154 -2.75 -25.81 -23.41
CA ARG A 154 -4.12 -25.67 -22.89
C ARG A 154 -4.16 -25.35 -21.40
N LEU A 155 -3.36 -26.05 -20.61
CA LEU A 155 -3.26 -25.85 -19.16
C LEU A 155 -2.64 -24.48 -18.84
N TYR A 156 -1.61 -24.08 -19.58
CA TYR A 156 -1.00 -22.76 -19.45
C TYR A 156 -2.02 -21.62 -19.66
N ARG A 157 -2.79 -21.65 -20.75
CA ARG A 157 -3.82 -20.61 -21.00
C ARG A 157 -4.87 -20.57 -19.91
N SER A 158 -5.29 -21.73 -19.41
CA SER A 158 -6.24 -21.84 -18.30
C SER A 158 -5.68 -21.25 -17.00
N ALA A 159 -4.40 -21.51 -16.69
CA ALA A 159 -3.72 -20.96 -15.51
C ALA A 159 -3.48 -19.45 -15.60
N MET A 160 -3.35 -18.90 -16.81
CA MET A 160 -3.19 -17.45 -17.02
C MET A 160 -4.50 -16.66 -16.86
N LEU A 161 -5.67 -17.32 -16.84
CA LEU A 161 -6.95 -16.65 -16.61
C LEU A 161 -7.02 -16.04 -15.21
N LYS A 162 -7.29 -14.74 -15.13
CA LYS A 162 -7.41 -13.99 -13.87
C LYS A 162 -8.85 -13.88 -13.37
N ARG A 163 -9.65 -14.94 -13.54
CA ARG A 163 -11.06 -14.97 -13.10
C ARG A 163 -11.12 -14.93 -11.57
N GLY A 164 -11.85 -13.96 -11.01
CA GLY A 164 -12.06 -13.85 -9.56
C GLY A 164 -10.84 -13.38 -8.75
N VAL A 165 -9.68 -13.15 -9.37
CA VAL A 165 -8.44 -12.74 -8.68
C VAL A 165 -8.55 -11.34 -8.05
N TRP A 166 -9.40 -10.49 -8.63
CA TRP A 166 -9.68 -9.15 -8.11
C TRP A 166 -10.76 -9.12 -7.02
N GLY A 167 -11.39 -10.27 -6.73
CA GLY A 167 -12.15 -10.48 -5.50
C GLY A 167 -11.16 -10.86 -4.40
N SER A 168 -11.25 -10.22 -3.24
CA SER A 168 -10.31 -10.35 -2.11
C SER A 168 -9.94 -11.79 -1.73
N VAL A 169 -8.83 -11.95 -1.00
CA VAL A 169 -8.44 -13.21 -0.34
C VAL A 169 -9.46 -13.56 0.76
N PRO A 170 -9.77 -14.85 1.02
CA PRO A 170 -10.65 -15.24 2.11
C PRO A 170 -10.16 -14.72 3.47
N VAL A 171 -11.09 -14.20 4.27
CA VAL A 171 -10.79 -13.45 5.49
C VAL A 171 -10.07 -14.31 6.54
N GLU A 172 -10.30 -15.61 6.55
CA GLU A 172 -9.69 -16.57 7.47
C GLU A 172 -8.18 -16.69 7.25
N TYR A 173 -7.71 -16.58 6.00
CA TYR A 173 -6.28 -16.58 5.66
C TYR A 173 -5.60 -15.23 5.91
N GLY A 174 -6.37 -14.15 5.98
CA GLY A 174 -5.86 -12.81 6.28
C GLY A 174 -5.49 -12.57 7.75
N ARG A 175 -5.58 -13.60 8.61
CA ARG A 175 -5.24 -13.49 10.03
C ARG A 175 -3.74 -13.25 10.22
N VAL A 176 -3.40 -12.18 10.93
CA VAL A 176 -2.02 -11.78 11.22
C VAL A 176 -1.44 -12.65 12.35
N GLN A 177 -0.14 -12.86 12.33
CA GLN A 177 0.59 -13.55 13.40
C GLN A 177 0.43 -12.82 14.74
N THR A 178 0.16 -13.59 15.81
CA THR A 178 0.05 -13.09 17.19
C THR A 178 1.28 -13.47 18.02
N ASP A 179 1.57 -12.72 19.07
CA ASP A 179 2.71 -12.98 19.96
C ASP A 179 2.57 -14.31 20.71
N PHE A 180 1.33 -14.67 21.09
CA PHE A 180 1.01 -15.93 21.75
C PHE A 180 -0.14 -16.64 21.02
N PRO A 181 -0.13 -17.98 20.93
CA PRO A 181 -1.24 -18.73 20.37
C PRO A 181 -2.47 -18.64 21.28
N GLY A 182 -3.66 -18.75 20.69
CA GLY A 182 -4.90 -18.92 21.45
C GLY A 182 -4.95 -20.29 22.16
N ARG A 183 -5.93 -20.47 23.06
CA ARG A 183 -6.17 -21.75 23.74
C ARG A 183 -6.39 -22.90 22.75
N GLU A 184 -7.11 -22.62 21.68
CA GLU A 184 -7.32 -23.52 20.55
C GLU A 184 -6.56 -22.97 19.35
N GLY A 185 -5.34 -23.46 19.13
CA GLY A 185 -4.46 -22.95 18.07
C GLY A 185 -4.87 -23.36 16.65
N TRP A 186 -5.58 -24.49 16.51
CA TRP A 186 -6.06 -25.00 15.22
C TRP A 186 -7.39 -25.74 15.38
N ASN A 187 -8.34 -25.50 14.48
CA ASN A 187 -9.63 -26.19 14.49
C ASN A 187 -9.56 -27.48 13.66
N HIS A 188 -9.32 -28.61 14.33
CA HIS A 188 -9.34 -29.94 13.70
C HIS A 188 -10.75 -30.43 13.33
N ALA A 189 -11.80 -29.85 13.91
CA ALA A 189 -13.20 -30.23 13.66
C ALA A 189 -13.85 -29.42 12.52
N TRP A 190 -13.05 -28.71 11.71
CA TRP A 190 -13.58 -27.93 10.60
C TRP A 190 -14.31 -28.82 9.60
N THR A 191 -15.55 -28.46 9.27
CA THR A 191 -16.41 -29.14 8.31
C THR A 191 -17.05 -28.13 7.36
N ARG A 192 -17.22 -28.53 6.09
CA ARG A 192 -17.88 -27.72 5.07
C ARG A 192 -19.39 -27.96 5.18
N ASN A 193 -20.08 -27.07 5.90
CA ASN A 193 -21.54 -27.03 5.93
C ASN A 193 -22.12 -26.60 4.58
#